data_AF-A0A2T0ACP0-F1
#
_entry.id   AF-A0A2T0ACP0-F1
#
_cell.length_a   1.000
_cell.length_b   1.000
_cell.length_c   1.000
_cell.angle_alpha   90.00
_cell.angle_beta   90.00
_cell.angle_gamma   90.00
#
_symmetry.space_group_name_H-M   'P 1'
#
loop_
_entity.id
_entity.type
_entity.pdbx_description
1 polymer ?
#
loop_
_entity_poly.entity_id
_entity_poly.type
_entity_poly.pdbx_seq_one_letter_code
_entity_poly.pdbx_strand_id
1 'polypeptide(L)'
;MSSPTAAEPAAKRQKLAEQPLPFHSTLLARDNVDRLRTAHAASAPYKHAVVDQLFDEGFLKRARKEITEQLSFRLKETDIYKINQTGDLSNLSGLPASELAVLPTLLELRDALYSKEFRSFVQEVTGCGPLSGIKTDMSCAEYSEGCYLLNHDDVIGTRRISFILYLVLDEPAWQPEWGGALELYPVLEADEQNPDRPNVPVSKPSVVIPPAFNQFVFFEVQPGHSFHSVEEVVVEGDKKKGGVGARVSLSGWFHKPIEGEEGYEGSDGFKPKSSLQQLYATTLSAATPYPELLSLPLPTIPSSAELAYLKPLVNSAYLTPKVVSHLRTQFCESSHLVLADFLAPALASEIETLICARDAEMEKGRRRVEVGGSITNKVPPHTVGESEADGWTVVGPPHLQRYLSLSPTSTTSTDRLSTLLRQVHDLFTSPAFAALLASLTSLLPTAYTTAVRRFRPGLDYTLARGESASDESASAKLDVGLGLMPKLEKEEERERWESGEVGGWDIWLANEEGGDEATYGGGGAKKDENGDGEVGEKQEEQPSEEQTKEAGAEEEEEDDGPLLALEPEWNRLHLVLRDPGVLAFVKYVSARAPSSRWDVVGEWEVQGVEEEEEA
;
A
#
# COMPACT_ATOMS: atom_id res chain seq x y z
N MET A 1 13.76 -8.43 -80.07
CA MET A 1 12.99 -9.64 -79.71
C MET A 1 13.34 -9.96 -78.27
N SER A 2 12.46 -9.60 -77.33
CA SER A 2 12.54 -10.01 -75.92
C SER A 2 11.22 -10.67 -75.57
N SER A 3 11.31 -11.90 -75.07
CA SER A 3 10.20 -12.75 -74.65
C SER A 3 9.43 -12.14 -73.46
N PRO A 4 8.11 -12.36 -73.35
CA PRO A 4 7.39 -12.08 -72.12
C PRO A 4 7.60 -13.25 -71.13
N THR A 5 8.07 -12.95 -69.93
CA THR A 5 8.18 -13.88 -68.80
C THR A 5 6.79 -14.16 -68.24
N ALA A 6 6.50 -15.46 -68.04
CA ALA A 6 5.25 -15.96 -67.49
C ALA A 6 5.10 -15.59 -66.00
N ALA A 7 3.89 -15.19 -65.59
CA ALA A 7 3.54 -15.01 -64.19
C ALA A 7 3.23 -16.38 -63.54
N GLU A 8 3.86 -16.67 -62.41
CA GLU A 8 3.53 -17.82 -61.56
C GLU A 8 2.16 -17.63 -60.87
N PRO A 9 1.36 -18.69 -60.71
CA PRO A 9 0.08 -18.59 -60.02
C PRO A 9 0.28 -18.55 -58.50
N ALA A 10 -0.37 -17.58 -57.84
CA ALA A 10 -0.40 -17.45 -56.39
C ALA A 10 -0.93 -18.73 -55.72
N ALA A 11 -0.17 -19.22 -54.73
CA ALA A 11 -0.56 -20.35 -53.90
C ALA A 11 -1.87 -20.05 -53.15
N LYS A 12 -2.89 -20.90 -53.35
CA LYS A 12 -4.13 -20.88 -52.57
C LYS A 12 -3.79 -21.13 -51.10
N ARG A 13 -3.93 -20.09 -50.26
CA ARG A 13 -3.98 -20.25 -48.79
C ARG A 13 -5.16 -21.17 -48.46
N GLN A 14 -4.86 -22.37 -47.98
CA GLN A 14 -5.82 -23.24 -47.32
C GLN A 14 -6.35 -22.49 -46.09
N LYS A 15 -7.68 -22.34 -46.02
CA LYS A 15 -8.39 -21.88 -44.83
C LYS A 15 -8.18 -22.96 -43.76
N LEU A 16 -7.24 -22.77 -42.83
CA LEU A 16 -7.20 -23.55 -41.60
C LEU A 16 -8.55 -23.28 -40.90
N ALA A 17 -9.28 -24.33 -40.53
CA ALA A 17 -10.45 -24.18 -39.70
C ALA A 17 -10.00 -23.51 -38.39
N GLU A 18 -10.57 -22.35 -38.05
CA GLU A 18 -10.34 -21.67 -36.78
C GLU A 18 -10.66 -22.68 -35.67
N GLN A 19 -9.65 -23.02 -34.86
CA GLN A 19 -9.89 -23.88 -33.71
C GLN A 19 -10.82 -23.14 -32.74
N PRO A 20 -11.78 -23.83 -32.11
CA PRO A 20 -12.66 -23.20 -31.14
C PRO A 20 -11.81 -22.67 -29.97
N LEU A 21 -12.05 -21.42 -29.58
CA LEU A 21 -11.39 -20.82 -28.42
C LEU A 21 -11.72 -21.62 -27.14
N PRO A 22 -10.81 -21.71 -26.16
CA PRO A 22 -10.91 -22.64 -25.03
C PRO A 22 -11.87 -22.19 -23.92
N PHE A 23 -12.89 -21.38 -24.25
CA PHE A 23 -13.88 -20.89 -23.30
C PHE A 23 -14.79 -21.99 -22.76
N HIS A 24 -15.32 -21.77 -21.55
CA HIS A 24 -16.37 -22.64 -21.03
C HIS A 24 -17.57 -22.63 -21.99
N SER A 25 -18.16 -23.80 -22.22
CA SER A 25 -19.19 -24.01 -23.26
C SER A 25 -20.43 -23.12 -23.13
N THR A 26 -20.72 -22.63 -21.92
CA THR A 26 -21.87 -21.77 -21.63
C THR A 26 -21.55 -20.28 -21.59
N LEU A 27 -20.26 -19.88 -21.68
CA LEU A 27 -19.83 -18.49 -21.51
C LEU A 27 -20.57 -17.54 -22.46
N LEU A 28 -20.53 -17.87 -23.75
CA LEU A 28 -21.09 -17.06 -24.84
C LEU A 28 -22.56 -17.39 -25.14
N ALA A 29 -23.19 -18.27 -24.35
CA ALA A 29 -24.60 -18.59 -24.52
C ALA A 29 -25.46 -17.35 -24.22
N ARG A 30 -26.48 -17.10 -25.05
CA ARG A 30 -27.31 -15.89 -24.98
C ARG A 30 -27.90 -15.65 -23.59
N ASP A 31 -28.44 -16.69 -22.98
CA ASP A 31 -29.03 -16.62 -21.64
C ASP A 31 -27.99 -16.22 -20.57
N ASN A 32 -26.73 -16.67 -20.71
CA ASN A 32 -25.66 -16.28 -19.80
C ASN A 32 -25.24 -14.81 -20.01
N VAL A 33 -25.14 -14.36 -21.25
CA VAL A 33 -24.85 -12.95 -21.58
C VAL A 33 -25.93 -12.02 -21.03
N ASP A 34 -27.21 -12.35 -21.23
CA ASP A 34 -28.32 -11.53 -20.74
C ASP A 34 -28.40 -11.55 -19.19
N ARG A 35 -28.08 -12.68 -18.55
CA ARG A 35 -27.92 -12.78 -17.09
C ARG A 35 -26.80 -11.87 -16.59
N LEU A 36 -25.62 -11.92 -17.19
CA LEU A 36 -24.47 -11.11 -16.79
C LEU A 36 -24.72 -9.62 -17.03
N ARG A 37 -25.32 -9.23 -18.15
CA ARG A 37 -25.74 -7.85 -18.41
C ARG A 37 -26.69 -7.34 -17.32
N THR A 38 -27.67 -8.16 -16.94
CA THR A 38 -28.64 -7.80 -15.89
C THR A 38 -27.94 -7.64 -14.54
N ALA A 39 -27.05 -8.57 -14.18
CA ALA A 39 -26.28 -8.51 -12.94
C ALA A 39 -25.35 -7.28 -12.91
N HIS A 40 -24.63 -7.01 -14.00
CA HIS A 40 -23.78 -5.84 -14.18
C HIS A 40 -24.57 -4.54 -14.04
N ALA A 41 -25.71 -4.44 -14.71
CA ALA A 41 -26.58 -3.26 -14.63
C ALA A 41 -27.12 -3.03 -13.21
N ALA A 42 -27.34 -4.10 -12.42
CA ALA A 42 -27.82 -4.01 -11.06
C ALA A 42 -26.71 -3.85 -10.00
N SER A 43 -25.44 -4.01 -10.38
CA SER A 43 -24.34 -4.02 -9.41
C SER A 43 -24.04 -2.62 -8.85
N ALA A 44 -23.49 -2.62 -7.64
CA ALA A 44 -23.00 -1.48 -6.86
C ALA A 44 -21.78 -1.97 -6.03
N PRO A 45 -20.86 -1.11 -5.57
CA PRO A 45 -20.90 0.36 -5.56
C PRO A 45 -20.73 0.99 -6.95
N TYR A 46 -20.09 0.28 -7.87
CA TYR A 46 -20.03 0.61 -9.30
C TYR A 46 -20.27 -0.64 -10.15
N LYS A 47 -20.37 -0.42 -11.46
CA LYS A 47 -20.73 -1.48 -12.41
C LYS A 47 -19.59 -2.49 -12.56
N HIS A 48 -19.90 -3.75 -12.26
CA HIS A 48 -18.96 -4.87 -12.25
C HIS A 48 -19.70 -6.18 -12.56
N ALA A 49 -18.97 -7.16 -13.07
CA ALA A 49 -19.51 -8.48 -13.37
C ALA A 49 -18.60 -9.59 -12.83
N VAL A 50 -19.21 -10.70 -12.44
CA VAL A 50 -18.53 -11.91 -11.96
C VAL A 50 -18.98 -13.09 -12.83
N VAL A 51 -18.00 -13.78 -13.41
CA VAL A 51 -18.19 -14.99 -14.21
C VAL A 51 -17.57 -16.15 -13.44
N ASP A 52 -18.35 -17.15 -13.07
CA ASP A 52 -17.87 -18.24 -12.21
C ASP A 52 -16.91 -19.20 -12.93
N GLN A 53 -17.11 -19.41 -14.23
CA GLN A 53 -16.28 -20.28 -15.06
C GLN A 53 -16.04 -19.65 -16.43
N LEU A 54 -14.84 -19.12 -16.63
CA LEU A 54 -14.47 -18.46 -17.88
C LEU A 54 -14.00 -19.45 -18.95
N PHE A 55 -13.08 -20.35 -18.58
CA PHE A 55 -12.42 -21.28 -19.49
C PHE A 55 -12.86 -22.74 -19.25
N ASP A 56 -12.57 -23.61 -20.21
CA ASP A 56 -12.55 -25.06 -19.96
C ASP A 56 -11.59 -25.38 -18.81
N GLU A 57 -12.05 -26.22 -17.88
CA GLU A 57 -11.33 -26.51 -16.64
C GLU A 57 -9.98 -27.19 -16.91
N GLY A 58 -9.95 -28.13 -17.86
CA GLY A 58 -8.73 -28.85 -18.23
C GLY A 58 -7.72 -27.95 -18.92
N PHE A 59 -8.19 -27.03 -19.77
CA PHE A 59 -7.36 -25.98 -20.36
C PHE A 59 -6.76 -25.07 -19.28
N LEU A 60 -7.58 -24.54 -18.38
CA LEU A 60 -7.11 -23.57 -17.38
C LEU A 60 -6.14 -24.20 -16.39
N LYS A 61 -6.33 -25.47 -16.01
CA LYS A 61 -5.37 -26.23 -15.18
C LYS A 61 -3.99 -26.34 -15.85
N ARG A 62 -3.93 -26.49 -17.17
CA ARG A 62 -2.65 -26.49 -17.92
C ARG A 62 -2.00 -25.11 -17.94
N ALA A 63 -2.77 -24.05 -18.20
CA ALA A 63 -2.28 -22.67 -18.19
C ALA A 63 -1.72 -22.30 -16.80
N ARG A 64 -2.46 -22.65 -15.74
CA ARG A 64 -2.01 -22.48 -14.36
C ARG A 64 -0.70 -23.21 -14.10
N LYS A 65 -0.57 -24.47 -14.54
CA LYS A 65 0.65 -25.26 -14.38
C LYS A 65 1.85 -24.56 -15.02
N GLU A 66 1.70 -24.06 -16.25
CA GLU A 66 2.75 -23.28 -16.91
C GLU A 66 3.15 -22.04 -16.10
N ILE A 67 2.19 -21.26 -15.61
CA ILE A 67 2.44 -20.08 -14.76
C ILE A 67 3.23 -20.47 -13.49
N THR A 68 2.78 -21.50 -12.79
CA THR A 68 3.35 -21.87 -11.50
C THR A 68 4.65 -22.67 -11.59
N GLU A 69 4.97 -23.26 -12.74
CA GLU A 69 6.22 -24.01 -12.93
C GLU A 69 7.28 -23.24 -13.73
N GLN A 70 6.88 -22.36 -14.66
CA GLN A 70 7.80 -21.75 -15.63
C GLN A 70 8.13 -20.27 -15.33
N LEU A 71 7.19 -19.51 -14.75
CA LEU A 71 7.44 -18.08 -14.46
C LEU A 71 8.24 -17.89 -13.18
N SER A 72 9.01 -16.80 -13.04
CA SER A 72 9.64 -16.46 -11.76
C SER A 72 8.92 -15.28 -11.14
N PHE A 73 8.58 -15.38 -9.85
CA PHE A 73 7.96 -14.30 -9.10
C PHE A 73 8.99 -13.72 -8.14
N ARG A 74 8.99 -12.39 -8.01
CA ARG A 74 9.79 -11.66 -7.04
C ARG A 74 8.84 -10.88 -6.13
N LEU A 75 9.11 -10.92 -4.83
CA LEU A 75 8.36 -10.12 -3.87
C LEU A 75 8.74 -8.65 -4.08
N LYS A 76 7.74 -7.81 -4.34
CA LYS A 76 7.88 -6.35 -4.33
C LYS A 76 7.01 -5.79 -3.23
N GLU A 77 7.56 -4.83 -2.50
CA GLU A 77 6.90 -4.19 -1.37
C GLU A 77 7.06 -2.67 -1.48
N THR A 78 5.95 -1.97 -1.35
CA THR A 78 5.83 -0.50 -1.44
C THR A 78 4.94 -0.01 -0.30
N ASP A 79 4.69 1.29 -0.19
CA ASP A 79 3.68 1.80 0.74
C ASP A 79 2.28 1.20 0.49
N ILE A 80 1.88 1.06 -0.78
CA ILE A 80 0.53 0.63 -1.20
C ILE A 80 0.34 -0.89 -1.35
N TYR A 81 1.41 -1.69 -1.55
CA TYR A 81 1.26 -3.14 -1.70
C TYR A 81 2.43 -3.98 -1.19
N LYS A 82 2.16 -5.27 -1.05
CA LYS A 82 3.15 -6.35 -0.86
C LYS A 82 2.69 -7.54 -1.69
N ILE A 83 3.37 -7.84 -2.80
CA ILE A 83 2.90 -8.82 -3.79
C ILE A 83 4.10 -9.54 -4.41
N ASN A 84 3.97 -10.85 -4.67
CA ASN A 84 4.91 -11.53 -5.56
C ASN A 84 4.46 -11.30 -7.00
N GLN A 85 5.24 -10.56 -7.77
CA GLN A 85 4.94 -10.27 -9.18
C GLN A 85 5.96 -10.97 -10.07
N THR A 86 5.51 -11.37 -11.26
CA THR A 86 6.46 -11.71 -12.32
C THR A 86 7.14 -10.44 -12.82
N GLY A 87 8.34 -10.55 -13.40
CA GLY A 87 8.87 -9.46 -14.26
C GLY A 87 7.86 -9.08 -15.35
N ASP A 88 8.02 -7.91 -15.96
CA ASP A 88 7.03 -7.34 -16.86
C ASP A 88 6.61 -8.32 -17.99
N LEU A 89 5.38 -8.85 -17.89
CA LEU A 89 4.77 -9.72 -18.89
C LEU A 89 4.00 -8.92 -19.95
N SER A 90 4.01 -7.57 -19.88
CA SER A 90 3.36 -6.68 -20.85
C SER A 90 3.76 -7.01 -22.28
N ASN A 91 4.94 -7.59 -22.48
CA ASN A 91 5.38 -8.13 -23.74
C ASN A 91 5.71 -9.63 -23.66
N LEU A 92 4.74 -10.47 -23.27
CA LEU A 92 4.80 -11.92 -23.49
C LEU A 92 5.27 -12.26 -24.92
N SER A 93 4.85 -11.49 -25.92
CA SER A 93 5.28 -11.64 -27.33
C SER A 93 6.75 -11.28 -27.59
N GLY A 94 7.38 -10.51 -26.69
CA GLY A 94 8.77 -10.08 -26.74
C GLY A 94 9.73 -11.00 -25.98
N LEU A 95 9.22 -12.03 -25.28
CA LEU A 95 10.07 -13.03 -24.63
C LEU A 95 10.90 -13.80 -25.66
N PRO A 96 12.12 -14.25 -25.29
CA PRO A 96 12.92 -15.12 -26.14
C PRO A 96 12.13 -16.36 -26.61
N ALA A 97 12.38 -16.81 -27.85
CA ALA A 97 11.66 -17.94 -28.43
C ALA A 97 11.75 -19.23 -27.58
N SER A 98 12.83 -19.41 -26.82
CA SER A 98 13.00 -20.51 -25.87
C SER A 98 12.05 -20.44 -24.68
N GLU A 99 11.74 -19.25 -24.18
CA GLU A 99 10.81 -19.02 -23.07
C GLU A 99 9.36 -19.11 -23.55
N LEU A 100 9.06 -18.57 -24.74
CA LEU A 100 7.74 -18.72 -25.35
C LEU A 100 7.38 -20.18 -25.64
N ALA A 101 8.38 -21.01 -25.98
CA ALA A 101 8.18 -22.42 -26.27
C ALA A 101 7.68 -23.23 -25.06
N VAL A 102 7.90 -22.74 -23.83
CA VAL A 102 7.44 -23.39 -22.59
C VAL A 102 6.15 -22.78 -22.04
N LEU A 103 5.58 -21.76 -22.70
CA LEU A 103 4.34 -21.06 -22.31
C LEU A 103 3.21 -21.12 -23.39
N PRO A 104 3.03 -22.23 -24.14
CA PRO A 104 2.06 -22.24 -25.24
C PRO A 104 0.61 -22.09 -24.79
N THR A 105 0.23 -22.66 -23.63
CA THR A 105 -1.15 -22.56 -23.12
C THR A 105 -1.41 -21.15 -22.58
N LEU A 106 -0.41 -20.51 -21.97
CA LEU A 106 -0.51 -19.11 -21.53
C LEU A 106 -0.68 -18.14 -22.71
N LEU A 107 0.01 -18.37 -23.83
CA LEU A 107 -0.19 -17.60 -25.07
C LEU A 107 -1.61 -17.79 -25.62
N GLU A 108 -2.10 -19.03 -25.68
CA GLU A 108 -3.47 -19.32 -26.10
C GLU A 108 -4.51 -18.64 -25.18
N LEU A 109 -4.26 -18.61 -23.87
CA LEU A 109 -5.12 -17.94 -22.89
C LEU A 109 -5.18 -16.43 -23.16
N ARG A 110 -4.02 -15.79 -23.34
CA ARG A 110 -3.94 -14.36 -23.69
C ARG A 110 -4.69 -14.08 -24.99
N ASP A 111 -4.41 -14.86 -26.04
CA ASP A 111 -5.01 -14.64 -27.36
C ASP A 111 -6.53 -14.84 -27.32
N ALA A 112 -7.03 -15.77 -26.50
CA ALA A 112 -8.45 -15.93 -26.23
C ALA A 112 -9.03 -14.70 -25.51
N LEU A 113 -8.42 -14.21 -24.42
CA LEU A 113 -8.89 -13.02 -23.70
C LEU A 113 -8.95 -11.78 -24.59
N TYR A 114 -7.99 -11.58 -25.51
CA TYR A 114 -7.96 -10.42 -26.40
C TYR A 114 -8.64 -10.66 -27.76
N SER A 115 -9.23 -11.84 -27.96
CA SER A 115 -9.91 -12.20 -29.20
C SER A 115 -11.08 -11.26 -29.50
N LYS A 116 -11.47 -11.17 -30.78
CA LYS A 116 -12.61 -10.35 -31.18
C LYS A 116 -13.89 -10.84 -30.50
N GLU A 117 -14.06 -12.16 -30.42
CA GLU A 117 -15.22 -12.82 -29.82
C GLU A 117 -15.36 -12.45 -28.33
N PHE A 118 -14.27 -12.51 -27.56
CA PHE A 118 -14.33 -12.16 -26.14
C PHE A 118 -14.50 -10.67 -25.90
N ARG A 119 -13.81 -9.81 -26.67
CA ARG A 119 -14.03 -8.36 -26.60
C ARG A 119 -15.47 -7.97 -26.94
N SER A 120 -16.10 -8.65 -27.90
CA SER A 120 -17.53 -8.46 -28.19
C SER A 120 -18.43 -8.91 -27.03
N PHE A 121 -18.10 -10.02 -26.36
CA PHE A 121 -18.80 -10.46 -25.16
C PHE A 121 -18.71 -9.42 -24.03
N VAL A 122 -17.51 -8.91 -23.72
CA VAL A 122 -17.32 -7.88 -22.68
C VAL A 122 -18.15 -6.63 -23.01
N GLN A 123 -18.06 -6.13 -24.25
CA GLN A 123 -18.87 -5.00 -24.73
C GLN A 123 -20.37 -5.25 -24.59
N GLU A 124 -20.82 -6.46 -24.86
CA GLU A 124 -22.22 -6.82 -24.82
C GLU A 124 -22.77 -6.88 -23.38
N VAL A 125 -21.94 -7.27 -22.41
CA VAL A 125 -22.29 -7.30 -20.98
C VAL A 125 -22.25 -5.89 -20.37
N THR A 126 -21.23 -5.08 -20.69
CA THR A 126 -20.98 -3.81 -20.00
C THR A 126 -21.61 -2.61 -20.70
N GLY A 127 -21.58 -2.60 -22.04
CA GLY A 127 -21.87 -1.40 -22.83
C GLY A 127 -20.69 -0.42 -22.92
N CYS A 128 -19.47 -0.81 -22.52
CA CYS A 128 -18.29 0.08 -22.42
C CYS A 128 -17.77 0.64 -23.75
N GLY A 129 -18.36 0.24 -24.88
CA GLY A 129 -17.89 0.56 -26.22
C GLY A 129 -16.63 -0.22 -26.63
N PRO A 130 -16.07 0.07 -27.82
CA PRO A 130 -14.99 -0.72 -28.42
C PRO A 130 -13.76 -0.90 -27.53
N LEU A 131 -13.09 -2.03 -27.66
CA LEU A 131 -11.88 -2.40 -26.90
C LEU A 131 -10.75 -2.74 -27.87
N SER A 132 -9.51 -2.35 -27.54
CA SER A 132 -8.32 -2.70 -28.33
C SER A 132 -8.11 -4.21 -28.33
N GLY A 133 -7.82 -4.79 -29.50
CA GLY A 133 -7.34 -6.16 -29.64
C GLY A 133 -5.83 -6.24 -29.85
N ILE A 134 -5.17 -5.11 -30.15
CA ILE A 134 -3.72 -5.02 -30.35
C ILE A 134 -3.00 -4.70 -29.05
N LYS A 135 -3.52 -3.75 -28.26
CA LYS A 135 -2.91 -3.34 -27.00
C LYS A 135 -3.33 -4.30 -25.89
N THR A 136 -2.53 -5.33 -25.70
CA THR A 136 -2.69 -6.33 -24.63
C THR A 136 -1.92 -5.88 -23.39
N ASP A 137 -2.56 -5.96 -22.22
CA ASP A 137 -1.96 -5.60 -20.93
C ASP A 137 -2.40 -6.64 -19.88
N MET A 138 -1.51 -7.55 -19.52
CA MET A 138 -1.80 -8.64 -18.58
C MET A 138 -0.55 -8.97 -17.79
N SER A 139 -0.72 -9.13 -16.47
CA SER A 139 0.33 -9.51 -15.54
C SER A 139 -0.13 -10.68 -14.66
N CYS A 140 0.84 -11.41 -14.11
CA CYS A 140 0.58 -12.46 -13.16
C CYS A 140 1.05 -12.05 -11.77
N ALA A 141 0.21 -12.27 -10.77
CA ALA A 141 0.52 -11.99 -9.38
C ALA A 141 0.23 -13.22 -8.51
N GLU A 142 1.07 -13.42 -7.50
CA GLU A 142 0.86 -14.38 -6.42
C GLU A 142 0.83 -13.63 -5.08
N TYR A 143 -0.29 -13.71 -4.39
CA TYR A 143 -0.42 -13.21 -3.03
C TYR A 143 -0.29 -14.40 -2.07
N SER A 144 0.79 -14.40 -1.29
CA SER A 144 1.04 -15.34 -0.20
C SER A 144 0.66 -14.70 1.14
N GLU A 145 0.82 -15.43 2.25
CA GLU A 145 0.57 -14.89 3.60
C GLU A 145 1.23 -13.50 3.79
N GLY A 146 0.46 -12.51 4.24
CA GLY A 146 0.89 -11.13 4.44
C GLY A 146 0.86 -10.24 3.18
N CYS A 147 0.58 -10.80 2.00
CA CYS A 147 0.45 -10.01 0.77
C CYS A 147 -0.91 -9.32 0.71
N TYR A 148 -0.93 -8.09 0.18
CA TYR A 148 -2.11 -7.22 0.06
C TYR A 148 -1.90 -6.18 -1.05
N LEU A 149 -2.99 -5.55 -1.50
CA LEU A 149 -2.96 -4.35 -2.35
C LEU A 149 -4.01 -3.36 -1.83
N LEU A 150 -3.57 -2.19 -1.38
CA LEU A 150 -4.44 -1.21 -0.74
C LEU A 150 -5.31 -0.46 -1.76
N ASN A 151 -6.17 0.43 -1.26
CA ASN A 151 -7.22 1.04 -2.05
C ASN A 151 -6.70 1.95 -3.18
N HIS A 152 -7.12 1.69 -4.42
CA HIS A 152 -6.75 2.44 -5.63
C HIS A 152 -7.88 2.34 -6.67
N ASP A 153 -7.83 3.13 -7.77
CA ASP A 153 -8.93 3.21 -8.76
C ASP A 153 -8.58 2.72 -10.18
N ASP A 154 -7.33 2.26 -10.41
CA ASP A 154 -6.81 1.74 -11.69
C ASP A 154 -6.71 2.76 -12.85
N VAL A 155 -6.85 4.06 -12.57
CA VAL A 155 -6.98 5.10 -13.60
C VAL A 155 -5.62 5.51 -14.16
N ILE A 156 -5.14 4.71 -15.12
CA ILE A 156 -3.86 4.92 -15.80
C ILE A 156 -4.05 4.89 -17.33
N GLY A 157 -3.57 5.94 -18.01
CA GLY A 157 -3.47 6.01 -19.47
C GLY A 157 -4.79 5.73 -20.20
N THR A 158 -4.82 4.64 -20.99
CA THR A 158 -5.95 4.30 -21.87
C THR A 158 -6.77 3.10 -21.39
N ARG A 159 -6.62 2.69 -20.13
CA ARG A 159 -7.37 1.56 -19.54
C ARG A 159 -8.87 1.86 -19.58
N ARG A 160 -9.69 0.84 -19.91
CA ARG A 160 -11.16 0.95 -20.01
C ARG A 160 -11.88 -0.10 -19.17
N ILE A 161 -11.44 -1.35 -19.21
CA ILE A 161 -11.95 -2.43 -18.36
C ILE A 161 -10.78 -3.02 -17.60
N SER A 162 -10.85 -3.06 -16.27
CA SER A 162 -9.96 -3.86 -15.43
C SER A 162 -10.55 -5.25 -15.27
N PHE A 163 -9.69 -6.27 -15.25
CA PHE A 163 -10.10 -7.65 -15.02
C PHE A 163 -9.14 -8.43 -14.16
N ILE A 164 -9.68 -9.48 -13.52
CA ILE A 164 -8.95 -10.44 -12.70
C ILE A 164 -9.50 -11.84 -13.01
N LEU A 165 -8.62 -12.74 -13.44
CA LEU A 165 -8.87 -14.18 -13.54
C LEU A 165 -8.19 -14.89 -12.38
N TYR A 166 -8.98 -15.52 -11.52
CA TYR A 166 -8.48 -16.24 -10.36
C TYR A 166 -8.04 -17.67 -10.72
N LEU A 167 -6.80 -17.96 -10.34
CA LEU A 167 -6.11 -19.24 -10.55
C LEU A 167 -5.74 -19.88 -9.21
N VAL A 168 -6.50 -19.61 -8.15
CA VAL A 168 -6.41 -20.35 -6.87
C VAL A 168 -6.64 -21.84 -7.10
N LEU A 169 -6.27 -22.69 -6.15
CA LEU A 169 -6.58 -24.11 -6.26
C LEU A 169 -8.11 -24.33 -6.26
N ASP A 170 -8.54 -25.33 -7.03
CA ASP A 170 -9.89 -25.89 -6.94
C ASP A 170 -10.01 -26.86 -5.77
N GLU A 171 -8.94 -27.62 -5.47
CA GLU A 171 -8.84 -28.51 -4.33
C GLU A 171 -7.51 -28.35 -3.57
N PRO A 172 -7.51 -27.96 -2.28
CA PRO A 172 -8.67 -27.46 -1.55
C PRO A 172 -9.17 -26.12 -2.12
N ALA A 173 -10.48 -25.94 -2.15
CA ALA A 173 -11.09 -24.69 -2.59
C ALA A 173 -10.73 -23.54 -1.63
N TRP A 174 -10.51 -22.35 -2.18
CA TRP A 174 -10.23 -21.15 -1.38
C TRP A 174 -11.35 -20.86 -0.39
N GLN A 175 -11.00 -20.56 0.86
CA GLN A 175 -11.95 -20.21 1.91
C GLN A 175 -11.95 -18.69 2.09
N PRO A 176 -13.12 -18.03 2.24
CA PRO A 176 -13.18 -16.59 2.47
C PRO A 176 -12.32 -16.11 3.65
N GLU A 177 -12.23 -16.91 4.72
CA GLU A 177 -11.43 -16.58 5.91
C GLU A 177 -9.91 -16.61 5.67
N TRP A 178 -9.46 -17.12 4.53
CA TRP A 178 -8.05 -17.05 4.12
C TRP A 178 -7.65 -15.66 3.60
N GLY A 179 -8.62 -14.75 3.45
CA GLY A 179 -8.41 -13.41 2.95
C GLY A 179 -8.24 -13.37 1.43
N GLY A 180 -7.56 -12.35 0.90
CA GLY A 180 -7.32 -12.21 -0.53
C GLY A 180 -8.56 -11.80 -1.35
N ALA A 181 -9.66 -11.40 -0.72
CA ALA A 181 -10.86 -10.98 -1.42
C ALA A 181 -10.63 -9.66 -2.18
N LEU A 182 -11.31 -9.52 -3.33
CA LEU A 182 -11.46 -8.22 -3.97
C LEU A 182 -12.53 -7.42 -3.22
N GLU A 183 -12.17 -6.24 -2.73
CA GLU A 183 -13.06 -5.35 -2.01
C GLU A 183 -13.41 -4.14 -2.88
N LEU A 184 -14.71 -3.83 -3.03
CA LEU A 184 -15.19 -2.67 -3.81
C LEU A 184 -15.76 -1.60 -2.90
N TYR A 185 -15.37 -0.35 -3.13
CA TYR A 185 -15.68 0.78 -2.24
C TYR A 185 -16.70 1.74 -2.86
N PRO A 186 -17.76 2.12 -2.12
CA PRO A 186 -18.58 3.28 -2.49
C PRO A 186 -17.76 4.57 -2.47
N VAL A 187 -18.23 5.56 -3.20
CA VAL A 187 -17.71 6.92 -3.11
C VAL A 187 -18.74 7.86 -2.53
N LEU A 188 -18.26 8.84 -1.76
CA LEU A 188 -19.00 10.03 -1.40
C LEU A 188 -18.84 11.02 -2.54
N GLU A 189 -19.94 11.26 -3.24
CA GLU A 189 -20.06 12.24 -4.32
C GLU A 189 -20.43 13.62 -3.77
N ALA A 190 -20.39 14.62 -4.64
CA ALA A 190 -20.90 15.95 -4.34
C ALA A 190 -22.36 15.96 -3.87
N ASP A 191 -22.61 16.74 -2.83
CA ASP A 191 -23.91 16.88 -2.18
C ASP A 191 -24.27 18.37 -2.01
N GLU A 192 -25.49 18.65 -1.51
CA GLU A 192 -25.95 20.03 -1.32
C GLU A 192 -25.09 20.82 -0.33
N GLN A 193 -24.41 20.15 0.60
CA GLN A 193 -23.56 20.78 1.61
C GLN A 193 -22.14 21.04 1.06
N ASN A 194 -21.66 20.20 0.16
CA ASN A 194 -20.33 20.26 -0.46
C ASN A 194 -20.45 19.99 -1.98
N PRO A 195 -20.96 20.95 -2.77
CA PRO A 195 -21.23 20.74 -4.19
C PRO A 195 -19.95 20.59 -5.04
N ASP A 196 -18.81 21.05 -4.52
CA ASP A 196 -17.53 21.05 -5.23
C ASP A 196 -16.57 19.92 -4.78
N ARG A 197 -17.02 19.00 -3.91
CA ARG A 197 -16.13 17.92 -3.45
C ARG A 197 -15.80 16.96 -4.60
N PRO A 198 -14.55 16.50 -4.72
CA PRO A 198 -14.24 15.38 -5.56
C PRO A 198 -14.88 14.11 -5.00
N ASN A 199 -14.99 13.08 -5.84
CA ASN A 199 -15.43 11.77 -5.39
C ASN A 199 -14.36 11.14 -4.49
N VAL A 200 -14.77 10.77 -3.28
CA VAL A 200 -13.86 10.24 -2.26
C VAL A 200 -14.39 8.88 -1.81
N PRO A 201 -13.59 7.79 -1.86
CA PRO A 201 -14.05 6.49 -1.38
C PRO A 201 -14.35 6.55 0.12
N VAL A 202 -15.45 5.93 0.54
CA VAL A 202 -15.72 5.72 1.97
C VAL A 202 -14.71 4.73 2.55
N SER A 203 -14.47 4.75 3.86
CA SER A 203 -13.41 3.91 4.47
C SER A 203 -13.68 2.40 4.54
N LYS A 204 -14.88 1.96 4.14
CA LYS A 204 -15.35 0.57 4.30
C LYS A 204 -15.89 0.05 2.96
N PRO A 205 -15.52 -1.17 2.53
CA PRO A 205 -16.08 -1.74 1.32
C PRO A 205 -17.55 -2.09 1.53
N SER A 206 -18.32 -2.06 0.45
CA SER A 206 -19.73 -2.52 0.45
C SER A 206 -19.90 -3.88 -0.23
N VAL A 207 -18.93 -4.30 -1.03
CA VAL A 207 -18.89 -5.60 -1.69
C VAL A 207 -17.52 -6.24 -1.48
N VAL A 208 -17.52 -7.53 -1.16
CA VAL A 208 -16.34 -8.36 -0.94
C VAL A 208 -16.50 -9.63 -1.76
N ILE A 209 -15.55 -9.93 -2.64
CA ILE A 209 -15.59 -11.07 -3.57
C ILE A 209 -14.37 -11.97 -3.30
N PRO A 210 -14.55 -13.08 -2.55
CA PRO A 210 -13.49 -14.06 -2.35
C PRO A 210 -13.07 -14.72 -3.67
N PRO A 211 -11.77 -14.99 -3.88
CA PRO A 211 -11.30 -15.60 -5.11
C PRO A 211 -11.75 -17.07 -5.19
N ALA A 212 -12.09 -17.53 -6.39
CA ALA A 212 -12.42 -18.92 -6.67
C ALA A 212 -11.77 -19.36 -7.99
N PHE A 213 -11.39 -20.63 -8.13
CA PHE A 213 -10.75 -21.11 -9.36
C PHE A 213 -11.65 -20.87 -10.58
N ASN A 214 -11.07 -20.37 -11.68
CA ASN A 214 -11.76 -20.05 -12.94
C ASN A 214 -12.76 -18.89 -12.87
N GLN A 215 -12.86 -18.22 -11.71
CA GLN A 215 -13.68 -17.03 -11.55
C GLN A 215 -13.00 -15.84 -12.21
N PHE A 216 -13.76 -15.10 -13.02
CA PHE A 216 -13.32 -13.89 -13.71
C PHE A 216 -14.18 -12.71 -13.27
N VAL A 217 -13.53 -11.66 -12.76
CA VAL A 217 -14.18 -10.42 -12.33
C VAL A 217 -13.69 -9.30 -13.22
N PHE A 218 -14.59 -8.42 -13.65
CA PHE A 218 -14.22 -7.25 -14.45
C PHE A 218 -15.17 -6.08 -14.20
N PHE A 219 -14.63 -4.88 -14.37
CA PHE A 219 -15.35 -3.61 -14.16
C PHE A 219 -14.74 -2.50 -15.02
N GLU A 220 -15.54 -1.46 -15.29
CA GLU A 220 -15.07 -0.28 -15.99
C GLU A 220 -14.14 0.56 -15.11
N VAL A 221 -13.04 1.02 -15.69
CA VAL A 221 -12.10 1.95 -15.04
C VAL A 221 -12.70 3.35 -15.10
N GLN A 222 -13.02 3.90 -13.93
CA GLN A 222 -13.75 5.16 -13.79
C GLN A 222 -12.97 6.10 -12.84
N PRO A 223 -12.40 7.20 -13.36
CA PRO A 223 -11.68 8.21 -12.56
C PRO A 223 -12.45 8.62 -11.30
N GLY A 224 -11.88 8.36 -10.13
CA GLY A 224 -12.49 8.71 -8.85
C GLY A 224 -13.75 7.90 -8.47
N HIS A 225 -14.02 6.75 -9.11
CA HIS A 225 -15.16 5.89 -8.76
C HIS A 225 -14.80 4.43 -8.54
N SER A 226 -13.95 3.83 -9.40
CA SER A 226 -13.65 2.40 -9.41
C SER A 226 -12.68 1.96 -8.30
N PHE A 227 -12.85 2.48 -7.09
CA PHE A 227 -11.97 2.22 -5.95
C PHE A 227 -12.12 0.79 -5.42
N HIS A 228 -11.00 0.08 -5.36
CA HIS A 228 -10.94 -1.29 -4.88
C HIS A 228 -9.61 -1.62 -4.20
N SER A 229 -9.58 -2.73 -3.46
CA SER A 229 -8.37 -3.30 -2.84
C SER A 229 -8.39 -4.82 -2.90
N VAL A 230 -7.24 -5.44 -2.62
CA VAL A 230 -7.10 -6.86 -2.32
C VAL A 230 -6.85 -7.00 -0.82
N GLU A 231 -7.82 -7.59 -0.12
CA GLU A 231 -7.70 -7.95 1.30
C GLU A 231 -6.44 -8.79 1.52
N GLU A 232 -5.78 -8.60 2.66
CA GLU A 232 -4.58 -9.37 3.00
C GLU A 232 -4.85 -10.88 2.96
N VAL A 233 -3.95 -11.65 2.36
CA VAL A 233 -3.97 -13.12 2.47
C VAL A 233 -3.41 -13.51 3.84
N VAL A 234 -4.20 -14.22 4.63
CA VAL A 234 -3.93 -14.47 6.05
C VAL A 234 -3.86 -15.95 6.42
N VAL A 235 -3.93 -16.84 5.44
CA VAL A 235 -3.74 -18.28 5.63
C VAL A 235 -2.25 -18.64 5.64
N GLU A 236 -1.85 -19.46 6.60
CA GLU A 236 -0.54 -20.10 6.64
C GLU A 236 -0.52 -21.20 5.56
N GLY A 237 0.05 -20.87 4.40
CA GLY A 237 0.14 -21.77 3.26
C GLY A 237 1.21 -22.85 3.40
N ASP A 238 1.35 -23.71 2.38
CA ASP A 238 2.38 -24.76 2.34
C ASP A 238 3.74 -24.26 1.83
N LYS A 239 3.86 -22.94 1.58
CA LYS A 239 5.02 -22.22 1.06
C LYS A 239 5.51 -22.72 -0.30
N LYS A 240 4.69 -23.52 -1.02
CA LYS A 240 4.98 -23.91 -2.39
C LYS A 240 4.38 -22.88 -3.34
N LYS A 241 5.13 -22.57 -4.38
CA LYS A 241 4.66 -21.70 -5.46
C LYS A 241 3.37 -22.24 -6.07
N GLY A 242 2.32 -21.41 -6.09
CA GLY A 242 0.99 -21.84 -6.50
C GLY A 242 0.42 -23.03 -5.70
N GLY A 243 0.87 -23.25 -4.47
CA GLY A 243 0.37 -24.29 -3.57
C GLY A 243 -0.84 -23.84 -2.74
N VAL A 244 -1.04 -24.49 -1.60
CA VAL A 244 -2.10 -24.10 -0.65
C VAL A 244 -1.75 -22.75 -0.04
N GLY A 245 -2.71 -21.82 -0.05
CA GLY A 245 -2.52 -20.46 0.45
C GLY A 245 -1.86 -19.49 -0.53
N ALA A 246 -1.54 -19.92 -1.75
CA ALA A 246 -1.08 -19.05 -2.82
C ALA A 246 -2.26 -18.56 -3.66
N ARG A 247 -2.62 -17.29 -3.52
CA ARG A 247 -3.64 -16.64 -4.37
C ARG A 247 -2.99 -16.19 -5.67
N VAL A 248 -2.96 -17.09 -6.65
CA VAL A 248 -2.49 -16.81 -8.00
C VAL A 248 -3.63 -16.17 -8.82
N SER A 249 -3.33 -15.09 -9.53
CA SER A 249 -4.26 -14.46 -10.46
C SER A 249 -3.55 -13.91 -11.68
N LEU A 250 -4.26 -13.91 -12.81
CA LEU A 250 -3.93 -13.08 -13.97
C LEU A 250 -4.80 -11.83 -13.91
N SER A 251 -4.18 -10.67 -13.88
CA SER A 251 -4.87 -9.38 -13.89
C SER A 251 -4.46 -8.59 -15.13
N GLY A 252 -5.29 -7.67 -15.58
CA GLY A 252 -4.97 -6.88 -16.75
C GLY A 252 -6.05 -5.89 -17.13
N TRP A 253 -5.84 -5.23 -18.26
CA TRP A 253 -6.75 -4.20 -18.75
C TRP A 253 -7.04 -4.34 -20.23
N PHE A 254 -8.33 -4.19 -20.58
CA PHE A 254 -8.69 -3.84 -21.95
C PHE A 254 -8.58 -2.33 -22.11
N HIS A 255 -7.84 -1.92 -23.14
CA HIS A 255 -7.66 -0.51 -23.47
C HIS A 255 -8.72 0.00 -24.45
N LYS A 256 -8.89 1.32 -24.49
CA LYS A 256 -9.52 2.00 -25.63
C LYS A 256 -8.77 1.63 -26.93
N PRO A 257 -9.46 1.52 -28.08
CA PRO A 257 -8.81 1.26 -29.36
C PRO A 257 -7.71 2.28 -29.64
N ILE A 258 -6.65 1.85 -30.33
CA ILE A 258 -5.55 2.72 -30.75
C ILE A 258 -5.66 3.06 -32.24
N GLU A 259 -4.79 3.96 -32.73
CA GLU A 259 -4.78 4.34 -34.14
C GLU A 259 -4.69 3.11 -35.06
N GLY A 260 -5.62 3.01 -36.02
CA GLY A 260 -5.74 1.87 -36.93
C GLY A 260 -6.73 0.78 -36.49
N GLU A 261 -7.28 0.83 -35.27
CA GLU A 261 -8.33 -0.07 -34.81
C GLU A 261 -9.75 0.51 -34.99
N GLU A 262 -10.73 -0.40 -35.13
CA GLU A 262 -12.15 -0.03 -35.21
C GLU A 262 -12.61 0.65 -33.92
N GLY A 263 -13.26 1.81 -34.05
CA GLY A 263 -13.73 2.59 -32.90
C GLY A 263 -12.67 3.49 -32.25
N TYR A 264 -11.53 3.72 -32.90
CA TYR A 264 -10.57 4.75 -32.46
C TYR A 264 -11.15 6.15 -32.61
N GLU A 265 -11.22 6.88 -31.49
CA GLU A 265 -11.80 8.23 -31.42
C GLU A 265 -10.74 9.35 -31.46
N GLY A 266 -9.45 9.02 -31.60
CA GLY A 266 -8.34 9.97 -31.52
C GLY A 266 -7.71 10.04 -30.12
N SER A 267 -6.56 10.71 -30.00
CA SER A 267 -5.87 10.98 -28.73
C SER A 267 -6.41 12.21 -27.99
N ASP A 268 -7.27 12.99 -28.64
CA ASP A 268 -7.90 14.20 -28.10
C ASP A 268 -9.03 13.84 -27.14
N GLY A 269 -8.73 13.70 -25.85
CA GLY A 269 -9.80 13.61 -24.84
C GLY A 269 -9.42 13.14 -23.45
N PHE A 270 -8.24 12.57 -23.24
CA PHE A 270 -7.81 12.14 -21.91
C PHE A 270 -6.53 12.86 -21.49
N LYS A 271 -6.71 14.06 -20.94
CA LYS A 271 -5.75 14.59 -19.97
C LYS A 271 -6.25 14.12 -18.61
N PRO A 272 -5.69 13.07 -18.00
CA PRO A 272 -5.91 12.86 -16.58
C PRO A 272 -5.36 14.10 -15.90
N LYS A 273 -6.23 15.01 -15.47
CA LYS A 273 -5.85 15.88 -14.36
C LYS A 273 -5.63 14.90 -13.22
N SER A 274 -4.43 14.92 -12.62
CA SER A 274 -4.10 14.11 -11.45
C SER A 274 -5.16 14.36 -10.38
N SER A 275 -6.20 13.52 -10.38
CA SER A 275 -7.30 13.55 -9.42
C SER A 275 -6.73 13.29 -8.02
N LEU A 276 -5.65 12.51 -7.94
CA LEU A 276 -4.88 12.26 -6.74
C LEU A 276 -4.34 13.56 -6.11
N GLN A 277 -3.61 14.43 -6.82
CA GLN A 277 -3.10 15.69 -6.25
C GLN A 277 -4.21 16.61 -5.72
N GLN A 278 -5.35 16.66 -6.40
CA GLN A 278 -6.52 17.42 -5.95
C GLN A 278 -7.18 16.81 -4.70
N LEU A 279 -7.25 15.47 -4.63
CA LEU A 279 -7.73 14.71 -3.47
C LEU A 279 -6.78 14.83 -2.27
N TYR A 280 -5.46 14.87 -2.51
CA TYR A 280 -4.44 15.11 -1.49
C TYR A 280 -4.68 16.46 -0.80
N ALA A 281 -4.81 17.54 -1.57
CA ALA A 281 -4.99 18.89 -1.00
C ALA A 281 -6.30 19.06 -0.21
N THR A 282 -7.38 18.35 -0.59
CA THR A 282 -8.69 18.47 0.08
C THR A 282 -8.85 17.60 1.33
N THR A 283 -7.93 16.67 1.59
CA THR A 283 -8.03 15.72 2.72
C THR A 283 -7.15 16.08 3.91
N LEU A 284 -6.26 17.07 3.78
CA LEU A 284 -5.43 17.57 4.87
C LEU A 284 -6.27 18.42 5.83
N SER A 285 -6.15 18.12 7.13
CA SER A 285 -6.72 18.99 8.16
C SER A 285 -5.93 20.29 8.22
N ALA A 286 -6.62 21.42 8.32
CA ALA A 286 -5.96 22.70 8.53
C ALA A 286 -5.19 22.70 9.85
N ALA A 287 -3.97 23.23 9.83
CA ALA A 287 -3.17 23.39 11.04
C ALA A 287 -3.87 24.32 12.03
N THR A 288 -3.79 23.99 13.32
CA THR A 288 -4.29 24.82 14.41
C THR A 288 -3.15 25.73 14.87
N PRO A 289 -3.27 27.07 14.70
CA PRO A 289 -2.24 27.99 15.17
C PRO A 289 -2.22 28.06 16.69
N TYR A 290 -1.03 28.25 17.26
CA TYR A 290 -0.93 28.57 18.68
C TYR A 290 -1.60 29.93 18.98
N PRO A 291 -2.37 30.06 20.06
CA PRO A 291 -3.01 31.33 20.42
C PRO A 291 -2.01 32.48 20.69
N GLU A 292 -0.85 32.14 21.25
CA GLU A 292 0.24 33.05 21.54
C GLU A 292 1.56 32.36 21.17
N LEU A 293 2.39 33.03 20.38
CA LEU A 293 3.71 32.52 19.99
C LEU A 293 4.72 32.75 21.11
N LEU A 294 5.73 31.89 21.17
CA LEU A 294 6.84 32.06 22.11
C LEU A 294 7.61 33.35 21.80
N SER A 295 8.02 34.06 22.86
CA SER A 295 8.84 35.27 22.72
C SER A 295 10.26 34.92 22.32
N LEU A 296 10.87 35.75 21.46
CA LEU A 296 12.30 35.68 21.15
C LEU A 296 13.15 36.43 22.20
N PRO A 297 14.36 35.95 22.55
CA PRO A 297 14.99 34.71 22.07
C PRO A 297 14.27 33.48 22.62
N LEU A 298 14.31 32.37 21.86
CA LEU A 298 13.63 31.14 22.25
C LEU A 298 14.14 30.60 23.60
N PRO A 299 13.27 29.96 24.39
CA PRO A 299 13.65 29.41 25.68
C PRO A 299 14.65 28.26 25.49
N THR A 300 15.79 28.34 26.18
CA THR A 300 16.74 27.22 26.25
C THR A 300 16.28 26.10 27.19
N ILE A 301 15.32 26.40 28.06
CA ILE A 301 14.59 25.50 28.95
C ILE A 301 13.19 26.09 29.22
N PRO A 302 12.12 25.28 29.40
CA PRO A 302 10.82 25.81 29.79
C PRO A 302 10.84 26.57 31.13
N SER A 303 9.93 27.52 31.29
CA SER A 303 9.78 28.34 32.51
C SER A 303 9.37 27.50 33.71
N SER A 304 9.46 28.06 34.92
CA SER A 304 9.07 27.35 36.15
C SER A 304 7.59 26.92 36.17
N ALA A 305 6.70 27.70 35.56
CA ALA A 305 5.28 27.37 35.46
C ALA A 305 5.05 26.22 34.46
N GLU A 306 5.72 26.25 33.31
CA GLU A 306 5.64 25.21 32.29
C GLU A 306 6.25 23.90 32.79
N LEU A 307 7.40 23.95 33.48
CA LEU A 307 8.01 22.78 34.11
C LEU A 307 7.09 22.15 35.18
N ALA A 308 6.35 22.97 35.94
CA ALA A 308 5.38 22.46 36.91
C ALA A 308 4.22 21.73 36.25
N TYR A 309 3.79 22.18 35.06
CA TYR A 309 2.78 21.50 34.24
C TYR A 309 3.30 20.21 33.60
N LEU A 310 4.53 20.22 33.06
CA LEU A 310 5.13 19.07 32.37
C LEU A 310 5.50 17.93 33.31
N LYS A 311 6.00 18.23 34.51
CA LYS A 311 6.54 17.24 35.47
C LYS A 311 5.65 16.03 35.79
N PRO A 312 4.31 16.16 35.98
CA PRO A 312 3.45 15.00 36.19
C PRO A 312 3.22 14.15 34.93
N LEU A 313 3.51 14.66 33.74
CA LEU A 313 3.17 14.04 32.44
C LEU A 313 4.40 13.50 31.71
N VAL A 314 5.54 14.19 31.82
CA VAL A 314 6.80 13.91 31.12
C VAL A 314 7.83 13.39 32.11
N ASN A 315 8.67 12.46 31.67
CA ASN A 315 9.80 11.96 32.43
C ASN A 315 10.75 13.11 32.80
N SER A 316 10.96 13.28 34.11
CA SER A 316 11.72 14.40 34.66
C SER A 316 13.16 14.52 34.16
N ALA A 317 13.75 13.45 33.62
CA ALA A 317 15.07 13.50 33.00
C ALA A 317 15.14 14.49 31.82
N TYR A 318 14.08 14.52 31.01
CA TYR A 318 13.94 15.42 29.85
C TYR A 318 13.58 16.86 30.22
N LEU A 319 13.42 17.15 31.51
CA LEU A 319 13.13 18.49 32.04
C LEU A 319 14.36 19.11 32.74
N THR A 320 15.52 18.48 32.62
CA THR A 320 16.77 18.99 33.22
C THR A 320 17.58 19.81 32.21
N PRO A 321 18.13 20.98 32.59
CA PRO A 321 18.87 21.84 31.66
C PRO A 321 20.03 21.14 30.94
N LYS A 322 20.74 20.26 31.65
CA LYS A 322 21.87 19.51 31.09
C LYS A 322 21.43 18.55 29.99
N VAL A 323 20.35 17.81 30.21
CA VAL A 323 19.84 16.84 29.22
C VAL A 323 19.24 17.57 28.03
N VAL A 324 18.42 18.59 28.26
CA VAL A 324 17.81 19.40 27.18
C VAL A 324 18.89 20.04 26.31
N SER A 325 19.93 20.61 26.90
CA SER A 325 21.04 21.19 26.13
C SER A 325 21.78 20.16 25.28
N HIS A 326 21.97 18.94 25.79
CA HIS A 326 22.64 17.88 25.04
C HIS A 326 21.79 17.38 23.87
N LEU A 327 20.50 17.15 24.11
CA LEU A 327 19.55 16.73 23.09
C LEU A 327 19.39 17.79 22.00
N ARG A 328 19.35 19.07 22.37
CA ARG A 328 19.33 20.17 21.40
C ARG A 328 20.54 20.14 20.46
N THR A 329 21.73 19.95 21.00
CA THR A 329 22.93 19.80 20.16
C THR A 329 22.80 18.62 19.19
N GLN A 330 22.32 17.46 19.68
CA GLN A 330 22.11 16.29 18.83
C GLN A 330 21.05 16.54 17.74
N PHE A 331 19.95 17.24 18.04
CA PHE A 331 18.95 17.59 17.04
C PHE A 331 19.51 18.52 15.97
N CYS A 332 20.27 19.55 16.36
CA CYS A 332 20.92 20.44 15.41
C CYS A 332 21.90 19.72 14.47
N GLU A 333 22.53 18.64 14.91
CA GLU A 333 23.48 17.85 14.11
C GLU A 333 22.81 16.84 13.17
N SER A 334 21.66 16.29 13.56
CA SER A 334 21.06 15.12 12.90
C SER A 334 19.63 15.33 12.38
N SER A 335 19.03 16.49 12.63
CA SER A 335 17.64 16.84 12.27
C SER A 335 16.58 15.86 12.80
N HIS A 336 16.93 14.98 13.73
CA HIS A 336 15.99 14.09 14.39
C HIS A 336 16.42 13.77 15.83
N LEU A 337 15.45 13.37 16.65
CA LEU A 337 15.67 12.87 18.01
C LEU A 337 14.73 11.71 18.29
N VAL A 338 15.20 10.78 19.11
CA VAL A 338 14.38 9.67 19.62
C VAL A 338 14.61 9.55 21.12
N LEU A 339 13.54 9.72 21.90
CA LEU A 339 13.55 9.77 23.35
C LEU A 339 12.73 8.60 23.92
N ALA A 340 13.42 7.67 24.57
CA ALA A 340 12.80 6.53 25.24
C ALA A 340 12.19 6.91 26.59
N ASP A 341 11.17 6.18 27.02
CA ASP A 341 10.48 6.41 28.29
C ASP A 341 10.05 7.87 28.50
N PHE A 342 9.44 8.49 27.46
CA PHE A 342 9.15 9.92 27.42
C PHE A 342 8.09 10.35 28.46
N LEU A 343 6.98 9.62 28.56
CA LEU A 343 5.93 9.89 29.55
C LEU A 343 6.40 9.53 30.96
N ALA A 344 5.83 10.21 31.96
CA ALA A 344 6.04 9.90 33.36
C ALA A 344 5.69 8.43 33.66
N PRO A 345 6.51 7.68 34.44
CA PRO A 345 6.35 6.23 34.59
C PRO A 345 4.97 5.76 35.07
N ALA A 346 4.33 6.51 35.96
CA ALA A 346 3.00 6.17 36.47
C ALA A 346 1.91 6.31 35.38
N LEU A 347 1.99 7.37 34.57
CA LEU A 347 1.07 7.60 33.46
C LEU A 347 1.27 6.54 32.37
N ALA A 348 2.52 6.29 31.99
CA ALA A 348 2.87 5.28 31.00
C ALA A 348 2.33 3.89 31.40
N SER A 349 2.65 3.41 32.61
CA SER A 349 2.24 2.07 33.06
C SER A 349 0.72 1.87 33.10
N GLU A 350 -0.05 2.90 33.47
CA GLU A 350 -1.51 2.84 33.44
C GLU A 350 -2.05 2.73 32.00
N ILE A 351 -1.52 3.55 31.07
CA ILE A 351 -1.89 3.49 29.66
C ILE A 351 -1.54 2.13 29.06
N GLU A 352 -0.35 1.60 29.34
CA GLU A 352 0.12 0.30 28.82
C GLU A 352 -0.85 -0.82 29.18
N THR A 353 -1.20 -0.89 30.47
CA THR A 353 -2.11 -1.91 31.01
C THR A 353 -3.47 -1.87 30.29
N LEU A 354 -3.98 -0.66 30.05
CA LEU A 354 -5.29 -0.47 29.41
C LEU A 354 -5.25 -0.75 27.91
N ILE A 355 -4.16 -0.38 27.22
CA ILE A 355 -3.96 -0.72 25.80
C ILE A 355 -3.86 -2.25 25.65
N CYS A 356 -3.04 -2.92 26.46
CA CYS A 356 -2.92 -4.39 26.47
C CYS A 356 -4.29 -5.07 26.62
N ALA A 357 -5.12 -4.60 27.56
CA ALA A 357 -6.46 -5.14 27.77
C ALA A 357 -7.37 -4.92 26.56
N ARG A 358 -7.31 -3.73 25.92
CA ARG A 358 -8.10 -3.40 24.74
C ARG A 358 -7.71 -4.23 23.51
N ASP A 359 -6.43 -4.50 23.34
CA ASP A 359 -5.92 -5.32 22.23
C ASP A 359 -6.22 -6.80 22.48
N ALA A 360 -6.04 -7.31 23.70
CA ALA A 360 -6.39 -8.69 24.04
C ALA A 360 -7.86 -9.03 23.75
N GLU A 361 -8.79 -8.11 24.01
CA GLU A 361 -10.20 -8.30 23.67
C GLU A 361 -10.44 -8.26 22.14
N MET A 362 -9.69 -7.47 21.38
CA MET A 362 -9.78 -7.46 19.92
C MET A 362 -9.26 -8.77 19.30
N GLU A 363 -8.23 -9.38 19.89
CA GLU A 363 -7.60 -10.59 19.35
C GLU A 363 -8.36 -11.89 19.65
N LYS A 364 -9.38 -11.83 20.50
CA LYS A 364 -10.15 -12.98 20.95
C LYS A 364 -10.79 -13.72 19.77
N GLY A 365 -10.33 -14.96 19.52
CA GLY A 365 -10.86 -15.82 18.46
C GLY A 365 -10.40 -15.47 17.04
N ARG A 366 -9.44 -14.55 16.87
CA ARG A 366 -8.88 -14.21 15.54
C ARG A 366 -7.63 -14.99 15.18
N ARG A 367 -6.76 -15.23 16.17
CA ARG A 367 -5.42 -15.77 15.97
C ARG A 367 -5.43 -17.29 15.86
N ARG A 368 -4.64 -17.82 14.92
CA ARG A 368 -4.40 -19.26 14.70
C ARG A 368 -5.68 -20.11 14.67
N VAL A 369 -6.69 -19.67 13.92
CA VAL A 369 -7.93 -20.42 13.71
C VAL A 369 -7.72 -21.46 12.61
N GLU A 370 -8.27 -22.67 12.78
CA GLU A 370 -8.27 -23.69 11.74
C GLU A 370 -9.46 -23.50 10.79
N VAL A 371 -9.18 -23.30 9.50
CA VAL A 371 -10.19 -23.16 8.44
C VAL A 371 -9.74 -23.94 7.21
N GLY A 372 -10.57 -24.87 6.75
CA GLY A 372 -10.26 -25.69 5.57
C GLY A 372 -9.02 -26.58 5.74
N GLY A 373 -8.66 -26.94 6.98
CA GLY A 373 -7.47 -27.73 7.31
C GLY A 373 -6.16 -26.93 7.37
N SER A 374 -6.22 -25.60 7.20
CA SER A 374 -5.08 -24.68 7.31
C SER A 374 -5.26 -23.73 8.49
N ILE A 375 -4.14 -23.27 9.06
CA ILE A 375 -4.14 -22.25 10.12
C ILE A 375 -4.24 -20.87 9.48
N THR A 376 -5.01 -19.96 10.07
CA THR A 376 -5.17 -18.59 9.59
C THR A 376 -5.38 -17.58 10.72
N ASN A 377 -5.02 -16.31 10.47
CA ASN A 377 -5.35 -15.19 11.35
C ASN A 377 -6.49 -14.37 10.73
N LYS A 378 -7.69 -14.38 11.30
CA LYS A 378 -8.84 -13.70 10.69
C LYS A 378 -8.62 -12.18 10.61
N VAL A 379 -8.75 -11.63 9.41
CA VAL A 379 -8.93 -10.18 9.19
C VAL A 379 -10.16 -9.76 10.00
N PRO A 380 -10.05 -8.72 10.84
CA PRO A 380 -11.17 -8.34 11.68
C PRO A 380 -12.21 -7.57 10.84
N PRO A 381 -13.48 -7.49 11.29
CA PRO A 381 -14.46 -6.64 10.64
C PRO A 381 -13.96 -5.19 10.55
N HIS A 382 -14.21 -4.53 9.42
CA HIS A 382 -13.81 -3.14 9.16
C HIS A 382 -14.32 -2.15 10.23
N THR A 383 -15.38 -2.52 10.97
CA THR A 383 -15.98 -1.71 12.04
C THR A 383 -15.37 -1.91 13.42
N VAL A 384 -14.40 -2.82 13.57
CA VAL A 384 -13.84 -3.16 14.89
C VAL A 384 -13.17 -1.93 15.52
N GLY A 385 -13.42 -1.71 16.81
CA GLY A 385 -12.81 -0.63 17.59
C GLY A 385 -13.44 0.76 17.41
N GLU A 386 -14.39 0.95 16.50
CA GLU A 386 -15.22 2.17 16.46
C GLU A 386 -16.12 2.23 17.70
N SER A 387 -16.25 3.42 18.29
CA SER A 387 -17.12 3.68 19.42
C SER A 387 -17.47 5.17 19.45
N GLU A 388 -18.68 5.52 19.02
CA GLU A 388 -19.17 6.91 19.09
C GLU A 388 -19.20 7.43 20.54
N ALA A 389 -19.55 6.55 21.49
CA ALA A 389 -19.60 6.88 22.91
C ALA A 389 -18.22 7.22 23.49
N ASP A 390 -17.17 6.53 23.05
CA ASP A 390 -15.80 6.80 23.51
C ASP A 390 -15.06 7.82 22.64
N GLY A 391 -15.60 8.11 21.46
CA GLY A 391 -15.08 9.06 20.49
C GLY A 391 -14.09 8.45 19.49
N TRP A 392 -14.10 7.13 19.30
CA TRP A 392 -13.25 6.44 18.31
C TRP A 392 -13.97 6.32 16.97
N THR A 393 -13.39 6.90 15.93
CA THR A 393 -13.94 6.88 14.56
C THR A 393 -12.89 6.52 13.53
N VAL A 394 -13.28 5.86 12.44
CA VAL A 394 -12.37 5.60 11.32
C VAL A 394 -12.09 6.90 10.57
N VAL A 395 -10.82 7.20 10.39
CA VAL A 395 -10.31 8.26 9.53
C VAL A 395 -9.94 7.67 8.17
N GLY A 396 -10.34 8.35 7.10
CA GLY A 396 -10.03 8.02 5.72
C GLY A 396 -9.47 9.24 4.97
N PRO A 397 -9.56 9.27 3.63
CA PRO A 397 -10.10 8.20 2.77
C PRO A 397 -9.09 7.07 2.51
N PRO A 398 -9.54 5.83 2.25
CA PRO A 398 -8.67 4.65 2.22
C PRO A 398 -7.64 4.67 1.09
N HIS A 399 -7.89 5.36 -0.03
CA HIS A 399 -6.86 5.55 -1.06
C HIS A 399 -5.68 6.41 -0.61
N LEU A 400 -5.72 6.96 0.61
CA LEU A 400 -4.63 7.74 1.22
C LEU A 400 -4.25 7.22 2.60
N GLN A 401 -5.22 6.88 3.44
CA GLN A 401 -5.03 6.43 4.82
C GLN A 401 -6.24 5.67 5.33
N ARG A 402 -6.00 4.81 6.32
CA ARG A 402 -7.04 4.31 7.19
C ARG A 402 -6.50 4.03 8.58
N TYR A 403 -7.13 4.60 9.60
CA TYR A 403 -6.84 4.31 11.01
C TYR A 403 -8.02 4.75 11.88
N LEU A 404 -8.08 4.30 13.13
CA LEU A 404 -8.98 4.88 14.12
C LEU A 404 -8.34 6.12 14.74
N SER A 405 -9.11 7.19 14.88
CA SER A 405 -8.71 8.38 15.64
C SER A 405 -9.66 8.60 16.81
N LEU A 406 -9.10 9.02 17.95
CA LEU A 406 -9.87 9.44 19.11
C LEU A 406 -10.17 10.94 19.01
N SER A 407 -11.45 11.29 19.10
CA SER A 407 -11.90 12.68 19.16
C SER A 407 -11.22 13.41 20.33
N PRO A 408 -10.64 14.61 20.10
CA PRO A 408 -9.96 15.39 21.13
C PRO A 408 -10.93 15.90 22.21
N THR A 409 -12.22 16.00 21.89
CA THR A 409 -13.26 16.40 22.84
C THR A 409 -14.21 15.24 23.13
N SER A 410 -14.68 15.15 24.36
CA SER A 410 -15.79 14.27 24.72
C SER A 410 -16.84 14.98 25.51
N THR A 411 -18.08 14.66 25.20
CA THR A 411 -19.26 15.14 25.90
C THR A 411 -19.83 14.10 26.86
N THR A 412 -19.41 12.82 26.80
CA THR A 412 -20.12 11.70 27.46
C THR A 412 -19.28 10.47 27.88
N SER A 413 -18.01 10.31 27.47
CA SER A 413 -17.27 9.06 27.69
C SER A 413 -16.79 8.88 29.13
N THR A 414 -16.92 7.65 29.65
CA THR A 414 -16.34 7.20 30.93
C THR A 414 -15.14 6.28 30.76
N ASP A 415 -14.66 6.07 29.52
CA ASP A 415 -13.53 5.18 29.24
C ASP A 415 -12.22 5.79 29.75
N ARG A 416 -11.57 5.08 30.68
CA ARG A 416 -10.33 5.55 31.33
C ARG A 416 -9.19 5.67 30.34
N LEU A 417 -9.05 4.73 29.40
CA LEU A 417 -8.00 4.78 28.38
C LEU A 417 -8.14 6.02 27.51
N SER A 418 -9.33 6.25 26.97
CA SER A 418 -9.61 7.44 26.15
C SER A 418 -9.39 8.75 26.91
N THR A 419 -9.70 8.78 28.21
CA THR A 419 -9.41 9.93 29.07
C THR A 419 -7.91 10.20 29.20
N LEU A 420 -7.10 9.17 29.43
CA LEU A 420 -5.64 9.30 29.54
C LEU A 420 -5.00 9.68 28.20
N LEU A 421 -5.46 9.10 27.09
CA LEU A 421 -4.96 9.46 25.77
C LEU A 421 -5.30 10.91 25.39
N ARG A 422 -6.48 11.41 25.79
CA ARG A 422 -6.78 12.86 25.68
C ARG A 422 -5.87 13.71 26.54
N GLN A 423 -5.53 13.27 27.75
CA GLN A 423 -4.56 13.98 28.58
C GLN A 423 -3.17 14.08 27.92
N VAL A 424 -2.73 13.04 27.20
CA VAL A 424 -1.48 13.05 26.41
C VAL A 424 -1.62 13.96 25.18
N HIS A 425 -2.78 13.94 24.51
CA HIS A 425 -3.06 14.87 23.43
C HIS A 425 -3.03 16.34 23.91
N ASP A 426 -3.66 16.63 25.06
CA ASP A 426 -3.66 17.96 25.69
C ASP A 426 -2.25 18.42 26.06
N LEU A 427 -1.36 17.50 26.45
CA LEU A 427 0.06 17.78 26.61
C LEU A 427 0.65 18.28 25.28
N PHE A 428 0.46 17.55 24.17
CA PHE A 428 1.03 17.87 22.85
C PHE A 428 0.56 19.23 22.31
N THR A 429 -0.69 19.61 22.63
CA THR A 429 -1.25 20.90 22.21
C THR A 429 -0.99 22.05 23.19
N SER A 430 -0.29 21.80 24.30
CA SER A 430 -0.09 22.81 25.34
C SER A 430 1.05 23.79 25.02
N PRO A 431 0.97 25.06 25.48
CA PRO A 431 2.08 26.01 25.38
C PRO A 431 3.36 25.50 26.06
N ALA A 432 3.23 24.74 27.15
CA ALA A 432 4.37 24.16 27.86
C ALA A 432 5.12 23.13 27.00
N PHE A 433 4.41 22.35 26.19
CA PHE A 433 5.04 21.43 25.24
C PHE A 433 5.64 22.18 24.04
N ALA A 434 5.01 23.24 23.56
CA ALA A 434 5.60 24.12 22.55
C ALA A 434 6.94 24.71 23.04
N ALA A 435 7.02 25.16 24.29
CA ALA A 435 8.26 25.62 24.92
C ALA A 435 9.30 24.50 25.02
N LEU A 436 8.88 23.26 25.34
CA LEU A 436 9.78 22.10 25.37
C LEU A 436 10.32 21.76 23.97
N LEU A 437 9.46 21.75 22.95
CA LEU A 437 9.88 21.56 21.55
C LEU A 437 10.91 22.61 21.15
N ALA A 438 10.62 23.90 21.37
CA ALA A 438 11.55 24.98 21.08
C ALA A 438 12.89 24.82 21.82
N SER A 439 12.86 24.41 23.09
CA SER A 439 14.08 24.13 23.86
C SER A 439 14.90 22.96 23.34
N LEU A 440 14.25 21.94 22.75
CA LEU A 440 14.88 20.74 22.19
C LEU A 440 15.36 20.92 20.75
N THR A 441 14.73 21.78 19.96
CA THR A 441 14.99 21.87 18.51
C THR A 441 15.57 23.20 18.05
N SER A 442 15.53 24.24 18.91
CA SER A 442 15.81 25.64 18.52
C SER A 442 14.89 26.18 17.42
N LEU A 443 13.75 25.54 17.19
CA LEU A 443 12.76 25.98 16.22
C LEU A 443 11.56 26.61 16.94
N LEU A 444 10.97 27.64 16.37
CA LEU A 444 9.74 28.26 16.88
C LEU A 444 8.52 27.50 16.32
N PRO A 445 7.73 26.78 17.13
CA PRO A 445 6.50 26.14 16.66
C PRO A 445 5.38 27.17 16.52
N THR A 446 4.70 27.22 15.38
CA THR A 446 3.67 28.23 15.07
C THR A 446 2.26 27.66 14.98
N ALA A 447 2.12 26.46 14.41
CA ALA A 447 0.86 25.75 14.29
C ALA A 447 1.11 24.24 14.32
N TYR A 448 0.05 23.46 14.49
CA TYR A 448 0.14 22.00 14.52
C TYR A 448 -1.09 21.31 13.94
N THR A 449 -0.89 20.12 13.40
CA THR A 449 -1.93 19.10 13.25
C THR A 449 -1.57 17.93 14.15
N THR A 450 -2.52 17.33 14.85
CA THR A 450 -2.22 16.18 15.72
C THR A 450 -3.43 15.26 15.86
N ALA A 451 -3.16 13.98 16.09
CA ALA A 451 -4.18 12.96 16.33
C ALA A 451 -3.66 11.88 17.30
N VAL A 452 -4.58 11.34 18.08
CA VAL A 452 -4.38 10.06 18.79
C VAL A 452 -4.88 8.97 17.86
N ARG A 453 -3.98 8.10 17.41
CA ARG A 453 -4.30 7.08 16.39
C ARG A 453 -4.19 5.67 16.94
N ARG A 454 -5.01 4.78 16.39
CA ARG A 454 -4.89 3.32 16.53
C ARG A 454 -4.98 2.67 15.16
N PHE A 455 -3.94 1.91 14.82
CA PHE A 455 -3.85 1.09 13.63
C PHE A 455 -4.16 -0.37 13.99
N ARG A 456 -5.22 -0.89 13.42
CA ARG A 456 -5.72 -2.25 13.65
C ARG A 456 -5.02 -3.26 12.73
N PRO A 457 -4.55 -4.41 13.24
CA PRO A 457 -3.95 -5.45 12.43
C PRO A 457 -4.91 -5.96 11.35
N GLY A 458 -4.47 -5.90 10.11
CA GLY A 458 -5.21 -6.32 8.92
C GLY A 458 -6.02 -5.19 8.27
N LEU A 459 -5.98 -3.96 8.80
CA LEU A 459 -6.85 -2.90 8.32
C LEU A 459 -6.17 -1.57 8.02
N ASP A 460 -5.19 -1.13 8.80
CA ASP A 460 -4.88 0.29 8.91
C ASP A 460 -3.45 0.62 8.46
N TYR A 461 -3.27 1.82 7.89
CA TYR A 461 -2.07 2.31 7.20
C TYR A 461 -2.16 3.82 6.92
N THR A 462 -1.04 4.42 6.51
CA THR A 462 -1.05 5.63 5.68
C THR A 462 -0.18 5.39 4.45
N LEU A 463 -0.45 6.07 3.34
CA LEU A 463 0.40 6.07 2.15
C LEU A 463 1.40 7.23 2.21
N ALA A 464 2.45 7.16 1.39
CA ALA A 464 3.54 8.14 1.32
C ALA A 464 3.01 9.55 1.00
N ARG A 465 3.34 10.53 1.86
CA ARG A 465 2.92 11.92 1.70
C ARG A 465 3.98 12.92 2.10
N GLY A 466 4.07 14.01 1.35
CA GLY A 466 4.93 15.15 1.66
C GLY A 466 4.54 16.36 0.82
N GLU A 467 5.05 17.52 1.20
CA GLU A 467 4.92 18.72 0.37
C GLU A 467 5.91 18.65 -0.79
N SER A 468 5.54 19.18 -1.94
CA SER A 468 6.42 19.20 -3.11
C SER A 468 7.59 20.14 -2.86
N ALA A 469 8.82 19.72 -3.18
CA ALA A 469 9.98 20.60 -3.17
C ALA A 469 9.87 21.77 -4.17
N SER A 470 9.02 21.65 -5.19
CA SER A 470 8.75 22.71 -6.18
C SER A 470 7.64 23.69 -5.77
N ASP A 471 6.97 23.48 -4.64
CA ASP A 471 5.96 24.42 -4.13
C ASP A 471 6.65 25.56 -3.37
N GLU A 472 6.55 26.79 -3.89
CA GLU A 472 7.15 27.98 -3.28
C GLU A 472 6.59 28.31 -1.89
N SER A 473 5.43 27.75 -1.53
CA SER A 473 4.81 27.91 -0.21
C SER A 473 5.17 26.81 0.79
N ALA A 474 5.83 25.73 0.34
CA ALA A 474 6.22 24.63 1.20
C ALA A 474 7.34 25.04 2.15
N SER A 475 7.29 24.50 3.37
CA SER A 475 8.29 24.77 4.41
C SER A 475 8.60 23.50 5.19
N ALA A 476 9.78 23.48 5.82
CA ALA A 476 10.15 22.35 6.66
C ALA A 476 9.14 22.20 7.81
N LYS A 477 8.72 20.96 8.07
CA LYS A 477 7.82 20.62 9.17
C LYS A 477 8.52 19.77 10.19
N LEU A 478 8.14 19.92 11.46
CA LEU A 478 8.60 19.04 12.52
C LEU A 478 7.55 17.95 12.76
N ASP A 479 7.85 16.73 12.32
CA ASP A 479 7.05 15.56 12.66
C ASP A 479 7.35 15.14 14.10
N VAL A 480 6.31 15.02 14.94
CA VAL A 480 6.44 14.64 16.34
C VAL A 480 5.50 13.46 16.61
N GLY A 481 6.04 12.33 17.04
CA GLY A 481 5.25 11.13 17.31
C GLY A 481 5.66 10.43 18.60
N LEU A 482 4.68 10.04 19.40
CA LEU A 482 4.84 9.20 20.58
C LEU A 482 4.26 7.82 20.31
N GLY A 483 5.16 6.84 20.14
CA GLY A 483 4.78 5.43 20.07
C GLY A 483 4.27 4.92 21.42
N LEU A 484 3.15 4.20 21.38
CA LEU A 484 2.51 3.57 22.53
C LEU A 484 2.28 2.07 22.27
N MET A 485 3.25 1.43 21.61
CA MET A 485 3.23 -0.02 21.36
C MET A 485 3.48 -0.80 22.64
N PRO A 486 2.52 -1.58 23.16
CA PRO A 486 2.75 -2.28 24.42
C PRO A 486 3.96 -3.20 24.37
N LYS A 487 4.68 -3.33 25.48
CA LYS A 487 5.79 -4.28 25.57
C LYS A 487 5.23 -5.70 25.46
N LEU A 488 5.77 -6.45 24.51
CA LEU A 488 5.37 -7.83 24.28
C LEU A 488 6.24 -8.75 25.12
N GLU A 489 5.61 -9.71 25.80
CA GLU A 489 6.30 -10.66 26.68
C GLU A 489 7.09 -11.70 25.87
N LYS A 490 6.53 -12.16 24.74
CA LYS A 490 7.16 -13.19 23.90
C LYS A 490 8.18 -12.60 22.95
N GLU A 491 9.36 -13.22 22.91
CA GLU A 491 10.46 -12.84 22.02
C GLU A 491 10.07 -12.92 20.55
N GLU A 492 9.45 -14.02 20.11
CA GLU A 492 8.93 -14.19 18.75
C GLU A 492 7.98 -13.07 18.31
N GLU A 493 7.19 -12.50 19.25
CA GLU A 493 6.27 -11.41 18.93
C GLU A 493 6.99 -10.07 18.81
N ARG A 494 8.08 -9.86 19.56
CA ARG A 494 8.97 -8.69 19.43
C ARG A 494 9.77 -8.73 18.13
N GLU A 495 10.41 -9.85 17.85
CA GLU A 495 11.21 -10.05 16.62
C GLU A 495 10.38 -9.78 15.34
N ARG A 496 9.08 -10.07 15.37
CA ARG A 496 8.18 -9.79 14.23
C ARG A 496 8.00 -8.31 13.96
N TRP A 497 7.92 -7.47 14.99
CA TRP A 497 7.92 -6.01 14.81
C TRP A 497 9.29 -5.51 14.39
N GLU A 498 10.35 -5.96 15.06
CA GLU A 498 11.75 -5.56 14.80
C GLU A 498 12.21 -5.93 13.38
N SER A 499 11.67 -7.01 12.80
CA SER A 499 11.97 -7.42 11.42
C SER A 499 11.29 -6.55 10.34
N GLY A 500 10.30 -5.72 10.72
CA GLY A 500 9.45 -4.98 9.78
C GLY A 500 8.41 -5.84 9.05
N GLU A 501 8.40 -7.18 9.22
CA GLU A 501 7.56 -8.11 8.47
C GLU A 501 6.04 -7.82 8.63
N VAL A 502 5.64 -7.34 9.80
CA VAL A 502 4.23 -7.03 10.12
C VAL A 502 3.86 -5.56 9.89
N GLY A 503 4.78 -4.77 9.33
CA GLY A 503 4.61 -3.36 9.02
C GLY A 503 4.44 -2.47 10.25
N GLY A 504 3.69 -1.38 10.12
CA GLY A 504 3.47 -0.39 11.18
C GLY A 504 4.69 0.44 11.56
N TRP A 505 5.74 0.50 10.74
CA TRP A 505 6.89 1.38 10.94
C TRP A 505 6.58 2.79 10.43
N ASP A 506 7.16 3.82 11.06
CA ASP A 506 7.20 5.16 10.50
C ASP A 506 8.36 5.25 9.51
N ILE A 507 8.07 5.62 8.28
CA ILE A 507 9.04 5.66 7.18
C ILE A 507 9.11 7.07 6.61
N TRP A 508 10.32 7.57 6.40
CA TRP A 508 10.64 8.79 5.66
C TRP A 508 11.53 8.44 4.48
N LEU A 509 11.20 8.96 3.29
CA LEU A 509 11.90 8.67 2.04
C LEU A 509 12.00 9.92 1.17
N ALA A 510 13.07 9.98 0.37
CA ALA A 510 13.24 11.02 -0.63
C ALA A 510 12.21 10.82 -1.75
N ASN A 511 11.62 11.92 -2.23
CA ASN A 511 10.79 11.87 -3.43
C ASN A 511 11.69 12.04 -4.66
N GLU A 512 11.91 10.97 -5.41
CA GLU A 512 12.50 11.10 -6.75
C GLU A 512 11.44 11.66 -7.71
N GLU A 513 11.73 12.79 -8.36
CA GLU A 513 10.82 13.43 -9.31
C GLU A 513 10.38 12.44 -10.41
N GLY A 514 9.17 11.87 -10.28
CA GLY A 514 8.53 11.05 -11.32
C GLY A 514 8.15 9.62 -10.91
N GLY A 515 8.38 9.19 -9.67
CA GLY A 515 7.89 7.91 -9.15
C GLY A 515 6.49 8.03 -8.51
N ASP A 516 5.51 7.27 -9.01
CA ASP A 516 4.16 7.19 -8.42
C ASP A 516 4.09 6.22 -7.21
N GLU A 517 5.19 5.53 -6.86
CA GLU A 517 5.25 4.49 -5.81
C GLU A 517 6.48 4.68 -4.92
N ALA A 518 6.29 4.57 -3.60
CA ALA A 518 7.40 4.54 -2.63
C ALA A 518 7.84 3.08 -2.38
N THR A 519 8.99 2.68 -2.92
CA THR A 519 9.54 1.32 -2.76
C THR A 519 10.15 1.12 -1.37
N TYR A 520 9.90 -0.04 -0.75
CA TYR A 520 10.42 -0.40 0.57
C TYR A 520 10.81 -1.88 0.61
N GLY A 521 12.06 -2.21 0.96
CA GLY A 521 12.43 -3.56 1.40
C GLY A 521 13.27 -4.42 0.45
N GLY A 522 14.08 -3.83 -0.45
CA GLY A 522 15.03 -4.59 -1.29
C GLY A 522 16.20 -5.26 -0.55
N GLY A 523 16.47 -4.94 0.73
CA GLY A 523 17.68 -5.39 1.44
C GLY A 523 17.40 -6.30 2.64
N GLY A 524 17.51 -7.63 2.46
CA GLY A 524 17.27 -8.55 3.58
C GLY A 524 17.62 -10.03 3.40
N ALA A 525 18.52 -10.41 2.50
CA ALA A 525 19.09 -11.77 2.51
C ALA A 525 20.46 -11.73 3.20
N LYS A 526 20.50 -12.04 4.51
CA LYS A 526 21.76 -12.36 5.20
C LYS A 526 22.39 -13.56 4.50
N LYS A 527 23.53 -13.34 3.85
CA LYS A 527 24.37 -14.38 3.29
C LYS A 527 25.09 -15.07 4.45
N ASP A 528 24.67 -16.28 4.78
CA ASP A 528 25.41 -17.15 5.70
C ASP A 528 26.79 -17.47 5.07
N GLU A 529 27.84 -16.80 5.53
CA GLU A 529 29.20 -17.20 5.27
C GLU A 529 29.63 -18.27 6.27
N ASN A 530 29.69 -19.52 5.80
CA ASN A 530 30.49 -20.57 6.42
C ASN A 530 31.06 -21.47 5.31
N GLY A 531 32.39 -21.45 5.15
CA GLY A 531 33.09 -22.27 4.15
C GLY A 531 34.58 -22.00 4.10
N ASP A 532 35.29 -22.52 5.11
CA ASP A 532 36.75 -22.65 5.25
C ASP A 532 37.49 -23.09 3.97
N GLY A 533 38.72 -22.62 3.76
CA GLY A 533 39.63 -23.20 2.75
C GLY A 533 40.86 -22.39 2.33
N GLU A 534 41.87 -22.37 3.21
CA GLU A 534 43.33 -22.21 3.01
C GLU A 534 43.96 -21.69 1.67
N VAL A 535 44.74 -20.61 1.83
CA VAL A 535 46.16 -20.38 1.43
C VAL A 535 46.63 -20.69 -0.01
N GLY A 536 47.09 -19.64 -0.72
CA GLY A 536 48.04 -19.76 -1.82
C GLY A 536 48.43 -18.42 -2.47
N GLU A 537 49.66 -17.96 -2.21
CA GLU A 537 50.25 -16.70 -2.70
C GLU A 537 50.59 -16.68 -4.22
N LYS A 538 50.41 -15.48 -4.81
CA LYS A 538 51.22 -14.76 -5.84
C LYS A 538 51.65 -15.47 -7.14
N GLN A 539 51.29 -14.87 -8.29
CA GLN A 539 52.25 -14.26 -9.23
C GLN A 539 51.57 -13.44 -10.35
N GLU A 540 52.26 -12.36 -10.74
CA GLU A 540 51.97 -11.44 -11.85
C GLU A 540 52.22 -12.11 -13.22
N GLU A 541 51.40 -11.80 -14.25
CA GLU A 541 51.87 -11.54 -15.62
C GLU A 541 50.77 -10.91 -16.52
N GLN A 542 51.22 -10.14 -17.50
CA GLN A 542 50.50 -9.19 -18.37
C GLN A 542 49.89 -9.85 -19.65
N PRO A 543 49.15 -9.12 -20.52
CA PRO A 543 47.90 -9.58 -21.12
C PRO A 543 48.06 -10.26 -22.50
N SER A 544 47.05 -11.06 -22.87
CA SER A 544 46.76 -11.36 -24.28
C SER A 544 45.26 -11.31 -24.53
N GLU A 545 44.89 -10.52 -25.53
CA GLU A 545 43.55 -10.34 -26.07
C GLU A 545 43.09 -11.63 -26.77
N GLU A 546 41.93 -12.17 -26.42
CA GLU A 546 40.76 -12.25 -27.32
C GLU A 546 39.62 -13.10 -26.72
N GLN A 547 38.42 -12.51 -26.78
CA GLN A 547 37.11 -13.13 -26.94
C GLN A 547 36.47 -13.92 -25.78
N THR A 548 35.62 -13.21 -25.03
CA THR A 548 34.22 -13.62 -24.80
C THR A 548 33.37 -12.39 -24.51
N LYS A 549 32.40 -12.11 -25.38
CA LYS A 549 31.29 -11.20 -25.11
C LYS A 549 30.22 -12.02 -24.36
N GLU A 550 30.19 -11.89 -23.04
CA GLU A 550 29.03 -12.23 -22.20
C GLU A 550 28.55 -10.90 -21.60
N ALA A 551 27.37 -10.46 -22.02
CA ALA A 551 26.09 -10.68 -21.34
C ALA A 551 25.83 -9.46 -20.44
N GLY A 552 24.77 -8.73 -20.79
CA GLY A 552 24.46 -7.41 -20.26
C GLY A 552 24.51 -7.40 -18.74
N ALA A 553 25.22 -6.41 -18.20
CA ALA A 553 24.98 -5.93 -16.86
C ALA A 553 23.49 -5.56 -16.81
N GLU A 554 22.72 -6.36 -16.09
CA GLU A 554 21.49 -5.86 -15.47
C GLU A 554 21.99 -4.70 -14.59
N GLU A 555 21.58 -3.48 -14.92
CA GLU A 555 21.72 -2.34 -14.03
C GLU A 555 21.01 -2.76 -12.74
N GLU A 556 21.78 -3.05 -11.70
CA GLU A 556 21.26 -3.11 -10.34
C GLU A 556 20.69 -1.70 -10.10
N GLU A 557 19.36 -1.55 -10.16
CA GLU A 557 18.70 -0.35 -9.67
C GLU A 557 19.21 -0.14 -8.23
N GLU A 558 20.00 0.91 -8.01
CA GLU A 558 20.38 1.38 -6.69
C GLU A 558 19.08 1.78 -5.98
N ASP A 559 18.43 0.81 -5.32
CA ASP A 559 17.23 1.02 -4.51
C ASP A 559 17.65 1.84 -3.29
N ASP A 560 17.62 3.18 -3.44
CA ASP A 560 17.90 4.13 -2.37
C ASP A 560 16.84 3.95 -1.27
N GLY A 561 17.22 3.18 -0.25
CA GLY A 561 16.36 2.86 0.89
C GLY A 561 15.86 4.10 1.65
N PRO A 562 14.98 3.91 2.65
CA PRO A 562 14.40 5.03 3.38
C PRO A 562 15.47 5.92 4.04
N LEU A 563 15.26 7.24 4.03
CA LEU A 563 16.08 8.21 4.74
C LEU A 563 16.09 7.94 6.24
N LEU A 564 14.92 7.57 6.77
CA LEU A 564 14.73 7.17 8.15
C LEU A 564 13.59 6.16 8.24
N ALA A 565 13.78 5.11 9.04
CA ALA A 565 12.75 4.14 9.37
C ALA A 565 12.77 3.91 10.87
N LEU A 566 11.66 4.19 11.55
CA LEU A 566 11.53 4.02 13.00
C LEU A 566 10.53 2.90 13.30
N GLU A 567 11.01 1.93 14.07
CA GLU A 567 10.16 0.87 14.57
C GLU A 567 9.16 1.39 15.61
N PRO A 568 7.94 0.82 15.64
CA PRO A 568 6.93 1.24 16.59
C PRO A 568 7.27 0.67 17.98
N GLU A 569 7.50 1.55 18.96
CA GLU A 569 7.94 1.18 20.30
C GLU A 569 7.07 1.76 21.43
N TRP A 570 7.24 1.19 22.63
CA TRP A 570 6.58 1.68 23.84
C TRP A 570 7.18 2.98 24.34
N ASN A 571 6.34 3.99 24.56
CA ASN A 571 6.69 5.24 25.24
C ASN A 571 7.91 5.95 24.63
N ARG A 572 8.02 5.90 23.30
CA ARG A 572 9.12 6.47 22.53
C ARG A 572 8.65 7.70 21.76
N LEU A 573 9.18 8.87 22.11
CA LEU A 573 8.94 10.10 21.37
C LEU A 573 10.00 10.25 20.27
N HIS A 574 9.59 10.47 19.03
CA HIS A 574 10.48 10.92 17.97
C HIS A 574 10.15 12.35 17.54
N LEU A 575 11.18 13.10 17.17
CA LEU A 575 11.11 14.41 16.53
C LEU A 575 11.90 14.31 15.23
N VAL A 576 11.32 14.66 14.09
CA VAL A 576 12.00 14.60 12.78
C VAL A 576 11.71 15.89 12.03
N LEU A 577 12.76 16.66 11.70
CA LEU A 577 12.62 17.82 10.82
C LEU A 577 12.59 17.31 9.38
N ARG A 578 11.45 17.47 8.73
CA ARG A 578 11.17 16.98 7.40
C ARG A 578 11.10 18.16 6.43
N ASP A 579 12.03 18.17 5.48
CA ASP A 579 12.07 19.16 4.41
C ASP A 579 10.99 18.88 3.34
N PRO A 580 10.57 19.92 2.58
CA PRO A 580 9.80 19.73 1.36
C PRO A 580 10.49 18.74 0.42
N GLY A 581 9.73 17.85 -0.21
CA GLY A 581 10.24 16.76 -1.04
C GLY A 581 10.51 15.46 -0.29
N VAL A 582 10.43 15.43 1.04
CA VAL A 582 10.49 14.17 1.82
C VAL A 582 9.07 13.66 2.05
N LEU A 583 8.83 12.40 1.66
CA LEU A 583 7.57 11.71 1.91
C LEU A 583 7.65 10.93 3.23
N ALA A 584 6.53 10.86 3.95
CA ALA A 584 6.39 10.10 5.17
C ALA A 584 5.14 9.21 5.15
N PHE A 585 5.20 8.03 5.77
CA PHE A 585 4.04 7.17 6.00
C PHE A 585 4.20 6.15 7.12
N VAL A 586 3.07 5.58 7.56
CA VAL A 586 3.01 4.42 8.45
C VAL A 586 2.65 3.20 7.62
N LYS A 587 3.59 2.25 7.53
CA LYS A 587 3.40 0.99 6.79
C LYS A 587 2.15 0.24 7.28
N TYR A 588 1.43 -0.39 6.37
CA TYR A 588 0.27 -1.23 6.70
C TYR A 588 0.56 -2.24 7.81
N VAL A 589 -0.31 -2.26 8.82
CA VAL A 589 -0.19 -3.21 9.93
C VAL A 589 -0.86 -4.51 9.53
N SER A 590 -0.06 -5.53 9.25
CA SER A 590 -0.54 -6.86 8.86
C SER A 590 -1.43 -7.48 9.95
N ALA A 591 -2.42 -8.29 9.56
CA ALA A 591 -3.27 -9.09 10.45
C ALA A 591 -2.45 -10.05 11.32
N ARG A 592 -1.20 -10.29 10.98
CA ARG A 592 -0.21 -11.05 11.73
C ARG A 592 0.37 -10.30 12.92
N ALA A 593 0.32 -8.96 12.95
CA ALA A 593 0.86 -8.15 14.04
C ALA A 593 0.27 -8.59 15.39
N PRO A 594 1.07 -8.77 16.46
CA PRO A 594 0.59 -9.32 17.72
C PRO A 594 -0.41 -8.41 18.47
N SER A 595 -0.43 -7.12 18.14
CA SER A 595 -1.24 -6.06 18.76
C SER A 595 -1.54 -4.94 17.75
N SER A 596 -2.42 -4.01 18.11
CA SER A 596 -2.56 -2.75 17.37
C SER A 596 -1.31 -1.89 17.48
N ARG A 597 -1.13 -1.01 16.50
CA ARG A 597 -0.25 0.15 16.64
C ARG A 597 -0.97 1.35 17.23
N TRP A 598 -0.40 1.96 18.26
CA TRP A 598 -0.98 3.11 18.96
C TRP A 598 0.04 4.24 18.99
N ASP A 599 -0.41 5.45 18.69
CA ASP A 599 0.43 6.64 18.81
C ASP A 599 -0.36 7.92 19.10
N VAL A 600 0.36 8.93 19.58
CA VAL A 600 -0.05 10.33 19.49
C VAL A 600 0.95 11.02 18.58
N VAL A 601 0.50 11.48 17.42
CA VAL A 601 1.39 12.03 16.39
C VAL A 601 0.89 13.39 15.91
N GLY A 602 1.76 14.16 15.29
CA GLY A 602 1.38 15.35 14.57
C GLY A 602 2.51 15.94 13.72
N GLU A 603 2.14 16.95 12.94
CA GLU A 603 3.07 17.79 12.18
C GLU A 603 3.01 19.21 12.75
N TRP A 604 4.17 19.80 13.05
CA TRP A 604 4.29 21.19 13.50
C TRP A 604 4.86 22.06 12.39
N GLU A 605 4.17 23.16 12.11
CA GLU A 605 4.74 24.27 11.36
C GLU A 605 5.77 24.97 12.27
N VAL A 606 6.96 25.19 11.72
CA VAL A 606 8.11 25.70 12.48
C VAL A 606 8.86 26.78 11.72
N GLN A 607 9.46 27.72 12.46
CA GLN A 607 10.34 28.75 11.93
C GLN A 607 11.73 28.64 12.54
N GLY A 608 12.75 28.74 11.69
CA GLY A 608 14.13 28.94 12.15
C GLY A 608 14.30 30.35 12.73
N VAL A 609 15.06 30.48 13.81
CA VAL A 609 15.39 31.78 14.41
C VAL A 609 16.81 32.13 14.02
N GLU A 610 16.99 33.16 13.19
CA GLU A 610 18.32 33.72 12.92
C GLU A 610 18.86 34.34 14.21
N GLU A 611 19.92 33.76 14.77
CA GLU A 611 20.72 34.45 15.78
C GLU A 611 21.50 35.55 15.06
N GLU A 612 21.18 36.83 15.33
CA GLU A 612 22.03 37.94 14.88
C GLU A 612 23.44 37.67 15.40
N GLU A 613 24.40 37.42 14.50
CA GLU A 613 25.82 37.32 14.86
C GLU A 613 26.19 38.60 15.64
N GLU A 614 26.57 38.46 16.92
CA GLU A 614 27.08 39.57 17.71
C GLU A 614 28.30 40.17 16.98
N ALA A 615 28.10 41.33 16.35
CA ALA A 615 29.12 42.08 15.61
C ALA A 615 30.18 42.76 16.50
#